data_AF-A0A417IKI5-F1
#
_entry.id   AF-A0A417IKI5-F1
#
_cell.length_a   1.000
_cell.length_b   1.000
_cell.length_c   1.000
_cell.angle_alpha   90.00
_cell.angle_beta   90.00
_cell.angle_gamma   90.00
#
_symmetry.space_group_name_H-M   'P 1'
#
loop_
_entity.id
_entity.type
_entity.pdbx_description
1 polymer ?
#
loop_
_entity_poly.entity_id
_entity_poly.type
_entity_poly.pdbx_seq_one_letter_code
_entity_poly.pdbx_strand_id
1 'polypeptide(L)'
;MEEKCVYCGGDLPEKPTKVKVRTRSFDVCCADCAAKTEQYIKLDKRFKTALYLLVFLGGIGFVISAFFGGDSPLRMIGAYAGQLVAGLAFIAFPYPVTSFESFHAMSFRGVTRLTRIIGLVLSVSAVVLVVLTLR
;
A
#
# COMPACT_ATOMS: atom_id res chain seq x y z
N MET A 1 -23.63 11.52 -0.38
CA MET A 1 -22.82 10.30 -0.52
C MET A 1 -23.32 9.33 0.52
N GLU A 2 -23.71 8.12 0.14
CA GLU A 2 -24.14 7.09 1.09
C GLU A 2 -23.01 6.84 2.11
N GLU A 3 -23.31 6.98 3.40
CA GLU A 3 -22.37 6.63 4.46
C GLU A 3 -22.20 5.11 4.45
N LYS A 4 -21.03 4.65 4.00
CA LYS A 4 -20.66 3.22 3.96
C LYS A 4 -19.65 2.92 5.05
N CYS A 5 -19.63 1.67 5.50
CA CYS A 5 -18.66 1.21 6.49
C CYS A 5 -17.23 1.40 5.96
N VAL A 6 -16.42 2.15 6.70
CA VAL A 6 -15.07 2.51 6.25
C VAL A 6 -14.13 1.31 6.10
N TYR A 7 -14.35 0.25 6.88
CA TYR A 7 -13.55 -0.97 6.75
C TYR A 7 -13.91 -1.84 5.55
N CYS A 8 -15.17 -2.30 5.46
CA CYS A 8 -15.61 -3.29 4.47
C CYS A 8 -16.25 -2.67 3.24
N GLY A 9 -16.74 -1.44 3.30
CA GLY A 9 -17.48 -0.77 2.23
C GLY A 9 -18.95 -1.19 2.10
N GLY A 10 -19.46 -1.99 3.05
CA GLY A 10 -20.88 -2.36 3.11
C GLY A 10 -21.75 -1.30 3.78
N ASP A 11 -23.05 -1.52 3.78
CA ASP A 11 -24.03 -0.60 4.36
C ASP A 11 -23.91 -0.51 5.89
N LEU A 12 -24.27 0.64 6.43
CA LEU A 12 -24.27 0.88 7.87
C LEU A 12 -25.61 0.45 8.49
N PRO A 13 -25.59 -0.18 9.69
CA PRO A 13 -26.80 -0.43 10.46
C PRO A 13 -27.37 0.89 11.02
N GLU A 14 -28.63 0.90 11.44
CA GLU A 14 -29.30 2.09 12.04
C GLU A 14 -28.52 2.71 13.21
N LYS A 15 -27.73 1.91 13.95
CA LYS A 15 -26.82 2.37 15.01
C LYS A 15 -25.38 1.97 14.67
N PRO A 16 -24.66 2.79 13.89
CA PRO A 16 -23.28 2.49 13.52
C PRO A 16 -22.35 2.63 14.72
N THR A 17 -21.31 1.80 14.75
CA THR A 17 -20.24 1.93 15.74
C THR A 17 -19.24 2.97 15.23
N LYS A 18 -18.77 3.87 16.10
CA LYS A 18 -17.81 4.91 15.73
C LYS A 18 -16.40 4.55 16.17
N VAL A 19 -15.47 4.54 15.23
CA VAL A 19 -14.03 4.36 15.49
C VAL A 19 -13.31 5.69 15.30
N LYS A 20 -12.54 6.11 16.30
CA LYS A 20 -11.77 7.36 16.23
C LYS A 20 -10.42 7.12 15.55
N VAL A 21 -10.20 7.84 14.46
CA VAL A 21 -8.96 7.80 13.67
C VAL A 21 -8.33 9.18 13.72
N ARG A 22 -7.29 9.32 14.55
CA ARG A 22 -6.66 10.62 14.91
C ARG A 22 -7.69 11.64 15.41
N THR A 23 -8.16 12.53 14.54
CA THR A 23 -9.07 13.66 14.85
C THR A 23 -10.51 13.44 14.40
N ARG A 24 -10.82 12.40 13.61
CA ARG A 24 -12.17 12.14 13.10
C ARG A 24 -12.70 10.77 13.52
N SER A 25 -14.00 10.67 13.74
CA SER A 25 -14.71 9.42 13.95
C SER A 25 -15.27 8.91 12.63
N PHE A 26 -15.15 7.61 12.40
CA PHE A 26 -15.69 6.92 11.23
C PHE A 26 -16.69 5.85 11.65
N ASP A 27 -17.73 5.71 10.84
CA ASP A 27 -18.78 4.72 11.06
C ASP A 27 -18.38 3.36 10.49
N VAL A 28 -18.59 2.32 11.30
CA VAL A 28 -18.37 0.92 10.94
C VAL A 28 -19.61 0.09 11.22
N CYS A 29 -19.79 -0.96 10.42
CA CYS A 29 -21.01 -1.78 10.46
C CYS A 29 -21.10 -2.73 11.65
N CYS A 30 -19.97 -3.12 12.26
CA CYS A 30 -19.95 -4.07 13.38
C CYS A 30 -18.67 -3.94 14.22
N ALA A 31 -18.69 -4.55 15.41
CA ALA A 31 -17.56 -4.59 16.34
C ALA A 31 -16.29 -5.22 15.71
N ASP A 32 -16.44 -6.23 14.85
CA ASP A 32 -15.31 -6.82 14.13
C ASP A 32 -14.64 -5.84 13.16
N CYS A 33 -15.45 -5.06 12.43
CA CYS A 33 -14.93 -4.00 11.57
C CYS A 33 -14.29 -2.89 12.38
N ALA A 34 -14.77 -2.63 13.61
CA ALA A 34 -14.13 -1.70 14.53
C ALA A 34 -12.73 -2.17 14.92
N ALA A 35 -12.62 -3.41 15.42
CA ALA A 35 -11.35 -4.00 15.84
C ALA A 35 -10.32 -4.06 14.68
N LYS A 36 -10.77 -4.45 13.48
CA LYS A 36 -9.89 -4.50 12.30
C LYS A 36 -9.47 -3.12 11.83
N THR A 37 -10.33 -2.11 11.96
CA THR A 37 -9.99 -0.72 11.65
C THR A 37 -8.94 -0.20 12.62
N GLU A 38 -9.09 -0.45 13.92
CA GLU A 38 -8.08 -0.08 14.92
C GLU A 38 -6.74 -0.78 14.68
N GLN A 39 -6.78 -2.07 14.35
CA GLN A 39 -5.57 -2.82 14.01
C GLN A 39 -4.88 -2.24 12.77
N TYR A 40 -5.66 -1.89 11.73
CA TYR A 40 -5.15 -1.23 10.53
C TYR A 40 -4.45 0.09 10.87
N ILE A 41 -5.04 0.91 11.73
CA ILE A 41 -4.47 2.20 12.15
C ILE A 41 -3.20 2.02 12.98
N LYS A 42 -3.15 1.01 13.86
CA LYS A 42 -1.94 0.67 14.61
C LYS A 42 -0.80 0.28 13.68
N LEU A 43 -1.09 -0.54 12.67
CA LEU A 43 -0.11 -0.96 11.67
C LEU A 43 0.32 0.21 10.77
N ASP A 44 -0.61 1.04 10.30
CA ASP A 44 -0.32 2.28 9.57
C ASP A 44 0.62 3.18 10.38
N LYS A 45 0.28 3.51 11.63
CA LYS A 45 1.10 4.38 12.46
C LYS A 45 2.51 3.83 12.68
N ARG A 46 2.65 2.51 12.80
CA ARG A 46 3.95 1.86 13.05
C ARG A 46 4.80 1.76 11.79
N PHE A 47 4.20 1.44 10.65
CA PHE A 47 4.93 1.06 9.43
C PHE A 47 4.86 2.09 8.31
N LYS A 48 4.10 3.18 8.45
CA LYS A 48 4.01 4.25 7.44
C LYS A 48 5.38 4.80 7.05
N THR A 49 6.24 5.07 8.03
CA THR A 49 7.61 5.54 7.78
C THR A 49 8.45 4.50 7.06
N ALA A 50 8.34 3.23 7.47
CA ALA A 50 9.07 2.12 6.85
C ALA A 50 8.64 1.92 5.39
N LEU A 51 7.34 1.93 5.10
CA LEU A 51 6.82 1.81 3.75
C LEU A 51 7.32 2.96 2.86
N TYR A 52 7.22 4.21 3.30
CA TYR A 52 7.73 5.33 2.53
C TYR A 52 9.23 5.24 2.28
N LEU A 53 9.99 4.81 3.28
CA LEU A 53 11.43 4.65 3.15
C LEU A 53 11.78 3.54 2.14
N LEU A 54 11.08 2.40 2.17
CA LEU A 54 11.27 1.33 1.19
C LEU A 54 10.88 1.74 -0.23
N VAL A 55 9.75 2.44 -0.40
CA VAL A 55 9.33 2.97 -1.71
C VAL A 55 10.34 4.01 -2.21
N PHE A 56 10.84 4.88 -1.33
CA PHE A 56 11.86 5.87 -1.65
C PHE A 56 13.19 5.23 -2.06
N LEU A 57 13.66 4.20 -1.32
CA LEU A 57 14.83 3.41 -1.70
C LEU A 57 14.64 2.73 -3.05
N GLY A 58 13.44 2.21 -3.32
CA GLY A 58 13.09 1.66 -4.64
C GLY A 58 13.21 2.71 -5.75
N GLY A 59 12.72 3.92 -5.50
CA GLY A 59 12.86 5.07 -6.39
C GLY A 59 14.32 5.50 -6.61
N ILE A 60 15.15 5.49 -5.57
CA ILE A 60 16.59 5.76 -5.69
C ILE A 60 17.25 4.72 -6.59
N GLY A 61 16.96 3.42 -6.41
CA GLY A 61 17.49 2.35 -7.27
C GLY A 61 17.14 2.58 -8.75
N PHE A 62 15.92 3.05 -9.02
CA PHE A 62 15.48 3.44 -10.35
C PHE A 62 16.26 4.64 -10.90
N VAL A 63 16.38 5.72 -10.14
CA VAL A 63 17.10 6.94 -10.54
C VAL A 63 18.58 6.63 -10.81
N ILE A 64 19.25 5.90 -9.91
CA ILE A 64 20.66 5.53 -10.10
C ILE A 64 20.82 4.73 -11.40
N SER A 65 19.94 3.77 -11.66
CA SER A 65 19.99 2.97 -12.89
C SER A 65 19.76 3.81 -14.14
N ALA A 66 18.84 4.77 -14.09
CA ALA A 66 18.54 5.66 -15.21
C ALA A 66 19.70 6.61 -15.54
N PHE A 67 20.41 7.14 -14.53
CA PHE A 67 21.49 8.11 -14.74
C PHE A 67 22.88 7.47 -14.90
N PHE A 68 23.15 6.34 -14.23
CA PHE A 68 24.50 5.77 -14.12
C PHE A 68 24.68 4.38 -14.73
N GLY A 69 23.63 3.77 -15.28
CA GLY A 69 23.72 2.37 -15.73
C GLY A 69 24.51 2.12 -17.03
N GLY A 70 24.94 3.16 -17.77
CA GLY A 70 25.75 3.01 -19.00
C GLY A 70 25.03 2.27 -20.14
N ASP A 71 25.76 1.61 -21.04
CA ASP A 71 25.17 0.81 -22.15
C ASP A 71 25.12 -0.70 -21.86
N SER A 72 25.50 -1.11 -20.66
CA SER A 72 25.53 -2.52 -20.29
C SER A 72 24.12 -3.08 -20.02
N PRO A 73 23.85 -4.36 -20.32
CA PRO A 73 22.56 -4.98 -19.96
C PRO A 73 22.28 -4.97 -18.45
N LEU A 74 23.32 -4.89 -17.61
CA LEU A 74 23.23 -4.78 -16.15
C LEU A 74 22.69 -3.42 -15.66
N ARG A 75 22.57 -2.43 -16.56
CA ARG A 75 22.08 -1.06 -16.30
C ARG A 75 20.81 -0.99 -15.48
N MET A 76 19.85 -1.86 -15.76
CA MET A 76 18.51 -1.78 -15.17
C MET A 76 18.34 -2.66 -13.93
N ILE A 77 19.39 -3.38 -13.48
CA ILE A 77 19.29 -4.26 -12.31
C ILE A 77 18.94 -3.46 -11.05
N GLY A 78 19.51 -2.27 -10.87
CA GLY A 78 19.17 -1.41 -9.74
C GLY A 78 17.69 -0.97 -9.77
N ALA A 79 17.13 -0.74 -10.96
CA ALA A 79 15.73 -0.39 -11.15
C ALA A 79 14.82 -1.59 -10.83
N TYR A 80 15.18 -2.79 -11.29
CA TYR A 80 14.39 -4.00 -11.01
C TYR A 80 14.49 -4.42 -9.53
N ALA A 81 15.67 -4.29 -8.92
CA ALA A 81 15.84 -4.50 -7.48
C ALA A 81 15.02 -3.49 -6.67
N GLY A 82 15.05 -2.21 -7.05
CA GLY A 82 14.23 -1.16 -6.44
C GLY A 82 12.73 -1.41 -6.61
N GLN A 83 12.30 -1.84 -7.79
CA GLN A 83 10.93 -2.24 -8.08
C GLN A 83 10.49 -3.43 -7.22
N LEU A 84 11.35 -4.43 -7.05
CA LEU A 84 11.06 -5.59 -6.21
C LEU A 84 10.89 -5.19 -4.74
N VAL A 85 11.77 -4.33 -4.22
CA VAL A 85 11.69 -3.80 -2.85
C VAL A 85 10.38 -3.03 -2.65
N ALA A 86 10.02 -2.15 -3.59
CA ALA A 86 8.76 -1.39 -3.53
C ALA A 86 7.52 -2.31 -3.61
N GLY A 87 7.55 -3.31 -4.50
CA GLY A 87 6.47 -4.29 -4.65
C GLY A 87 6.26 -5.13 -3.38
N LEU A 88 7.35 -5.64 -2.78
CA LEU A 88 7.30 -6.38 -1.52
C LEU A 88 6.80 -5.50 -0.37
N ALA A 89 7.19 -4.23 -0.34
CA ALA A 89 6.72 -3.29 0.66
C ALA A 89 5.18 -3.09 0.56
N PHE A 90 4.62 -3.00 -0.64
CA PHE A 90 3.18 -2.91 -0.86
C PHE A 90 2.41 -4.20 -0.53
N ILE A 91 3.06 -5.36 -0.59
CA ILE A 91 2.45 -6.64 -0.17
C ILE A 91 2.46 -6.75 1.37
N ALA A 92 3.60 -6.44 1.98
CA ALA A 92 3.84 -6.65 3.40
C ALA A 92 3.15 -5.61 4.29
N PHE A 93 3.09 -4.36 3.85
CA PHE A 93 2.56 -3.26 4.66
C PHE A 93 1.21 -2.74 4.15
N PRO A 94 0.31 -2.33 5.06
CA PRO A 94 -0.92 -1.66 4.66
C PRO A 94 -0.63 -0.31 4.00
N TYR A 95 -1.49 0.10 3.06
CA TYR A 95 -1.36 1.39 2.40
C TYR A 95 -1.49 2.54 3.42
N PRO A 96 -0.59 3.52 3.40
CA PRO A 96 -0.55 4.52 4.43
C PRO A 96 -1.72 5.46 4.26
N VAL A 97 -2.39 5.80 5.37
CA VAL A 97 -3.52 6.74 5.35
C VAL A 97 -2.97 8.14 5.02
N THR A 98 -3.04 8.54 3.76
CA THR A 98 -2.52 9.83 3.23
C THR A 98 -3.59 10.91 3.23
N SER A 99 -4.80 10.59 2.76
CA SER A 99 -5.93 11.51 2.66
C SER A 99 -7.21 10.86 3.16
N PHE A 100 -7.93 11.56 4.04
CA PHE A 100 -9.17 11.06 4.63
C PHE A 100 -10.32 10.99 3.62
N GLU A 101 -10.31 11.84 2.59
CA GLU A 101 -11.31 11.82 1.49
C GLU A 101 -11.24 10.54 0.66
N SER A 102 -10.06 9.94 0.53
CA SER A 102 -9.88 8.68 -0.19
C SER A 102 -10.62 7.52 0.47
N PHE A 103 -10.87 7.58 1.78
CA PHE A 103 -11.64 6.56 2.51
C PHE A 103 -13.15 6.73 2.40
N HIS A 104 -13.63 7.91 1.99
CA HIS A 104 -15.02 8.09 1.57
C HIS A 104 -15.27 7.52 0.17
N ALA A 105 -14.24 7.45 -0.68
CA ALA A 105 -14.34 6.86 -2.01
C ALA A 105 -14.09 5.34 -2.03
N MET A 106 -13.23 4.82 -1.13
CA MET A 106 -12.85 3.41 -1.13
C MET A 106 -12.58 2.87 0.29
N SER A 107 -13.10 1.69 0.61
CA SER A 107 -12.95 1.08 1.94
C SER A 107 -11.52 0.60 2.23
N PHE A 108 -11.12 0.51 3.50
CA PHE A 108 -9.79 0.02 3.91
C PHE A 108 -9.49 -1.36 3.32
N ARG A 109 -10.48 -2.27 3.30
CA ARG A 109 -10.33 -3.60 2.72
C ARG A 109 -10.10 -3.54 1.22
N GLY A 110 -10.81 -2.65 0.52
CA GLY A 110 -10.65 -2.41 -0.92
C GLY A 110 -9.24 -1.91 -1.25
N VAL A 111 -8.81 -0.84 -0.58
CA VAL A 111 -7.48 -0.24 -0.78
C VAL A 111 -6.39 -1.27 -0.48
N THR A 112 -6.46 -1.97 0.66
CA THR A 112 -5.46 -3.00 1.01
C THR A 112 -5.37 -4.10 -0.05
N ARG A 113 -6.50 -4.54 -0.59
CA ARG A 113 -6.53 -5.56 -1.64
C ARG A 113 -5.89 -5.04 -2.93
N LEU A 114 -6.23 -3.82 -3.33
CA LEU A 114 -5.67 -3.18 -4.51
C LEU A 114 -4.15 -3.00 -4.39
N THR A 115 -3.67 -2.46 -3.27
CA THR A 115 -2.25 -2.25 -3.00
C THR A 115 -1.47 -3.56 -3.04
N ARG A 116 -2.04 -4.65 -2.49
CA ARG A 116 -1.41 -5.99 -2.58
C ARG A 116 -1.36 -6.54 -4.01
N ILE A 117 -2.41 -6.33 -4.81
CA ILE A 117 -2.42 -6.74 -6.22
C ILE A 117 -1.35 -5.97 -6.98
N ILE A 118 -1.28 -4.65 -6.82
CA ILE A 118 -0.24 -3.81 -7.44
C ILE A 118 1.15 -4.27 -6.99
N GLY A 119 1.35 -4.49 -5.69
CA GLY A 119 2.61 -4.99 -5.14
C GLY A 119 3.02 -6.34 -5.75
N LEU A 120 2.08 -7.28 -5.88
CA LEU A 120 2.32 -8.57 -6.53
C LEU A 120 2.72 -8.41 -8.00
N VAL A 121 2.00 -7.59 -8.76
CA VAL A 121 2.31 -7.34 -10.17
C VAL A 121 3.71 -6.73 -10.30
N LEU A 122 4.06 -5.76 -9.45
CA LEU A 122 5.39 -5.13 -9.44
C LEU A 122 6.49 -6.12 -9.07
N SER A 123 6.29 -6.96 -8.05
CA SER A 123 7.27 -7.97 -7.65
C SER A 123 7.47 -9.05 -8.70
N VAL A 124 6.40 -9.59 -9.29
CA VAL A 124 6.49 -10.61 -10.33
C VAL A 124 7.18 -10.06 -11.58
N SER A 125 6.78 -8.88 -12.03
CA SER A 125 7.42 -8.25 -13.19
C SER A 125 8.89 -7.93 -12.95
N ALA A 126 9.26 -7.49 -11.75
CA ALA A 126 10.66 -7.27 -11.39
C ALA A 126 11.48 -8.56 -11.47
N VAL A 127 10.97 -9.67 -10.93
CA VAL A 127 11.66 -10.98 -11.01
C VAL A 127 11.81 -11.43 -12.46
N VAL A 128 10.76 -11.32 -13.27
CA VAL A 128 10.82 -11.67 -14.70
C VAL A 128 11.88 -10.83 -15.42
N LEU A 129 11.92 -9.52 -15.19
CA LEU A 129 12.89 -8.62 -15.82
C LEU A 129 14.33 -8.92 -15.37
N VAL A 130 14.56 -9.24 -14.10
CA VAL A 130 15.88 -9.69 -13.61
C VAL A 130 16.30 -10.97 -14.32
N VAL A 131 15.42 -11.98 -14.41
CA VAL A 131 15.73 -13.26 -15.07
C VAL A 131 16.04 -13.06 -16.55
N LEU A 132 15.29 -12.20 -17.25
CA LEU A 132 15.53 -11.88 -18.66
C LEU A 132 16.83 -11.11 -18.89
N THR A 133 17.28 -10.33 -17.90
CA THR A 133 18.52 -9.55 -18.00
C THR A 133 19.77 -10.39 -17.71
N LEU A 134 19.61 -11.47 -16.92
CA LEU A 134 20.68 -12.40 -16.57
C LEU A 134 20.83 -13.56 -17.56
N ARG A 135 19.84 -13.77 -18.43
CA ARG A 135 19.89 -14.74 -19.54
C ARG A 135 20.50 -14.10 -20.78
#